data_AF-A0A957U369-F1
#
_entry.id   AF-A0A957U369-F1
#
_cell.length_a   1.000
_cell.length_b   1.000
_cell.length_c   1.000
_cell.angle_alpha   90.00
_cell.angle_beta   90.00
_cell.angle_gamma   90.00
#
_symmetry.space_group_name_H-M   'P 1'
#
loop_
_entity.id
_entity.type
_entity.pdbx_description
1 polymer ?
#
loop_
_entity_poly.entity_id
_entity_poly.type
_entity_poly.pdbx_seq_one_letter_code
_entity_poly.pdbx_strand_id
1 'polypeptide(L)'
;HFAATVELIRSLPLTKDDLVYLSPFVPSDDSPYVDDARQAGLTPLDDDAIAAEEARFKAALLPWAKAIGVRISHYDVREFIY
;
A
#
# COMPACT_ATOMS: atom_id res chain seq x y z
N HIS A 1 -1.29 8.77 9.04
CA HIS A 1 -1.49 7.44 8.44
C HIS A 1 -0.15 6.74 8.18
N PHE A 2 0.66 7.20 7.21
CA PHE A 2 1.94 6.57 6.82
C PHE A 2 2.84 6.05 7.95
N ALA A 3 3.24 6.90 8.90
CA ALA A 3 4.17 6.50 9.96
C ALA A 3 3.59 5.36 10.82
N ALA A 4 2.30 5.46 11.17
CA ALA A 4 1.60 4.43 11.93
C ALA A 4 1.52 3.10 11.14
N THR A 5 1.24 3.17 9.83
CA THR A 5 1.21 1.98 8.96
C THR A 5 2.58 1.31 8.87
N VAL A 6 3.65 2.10 8.68
CA VAL A 6 5.03 1.57 8.63
C VAL A 6 5.42 0.90 9.94
N GLU A 7 5.14 1.54 11.07
CA GLU A 7 5.45 0.98 12.39
C GLU A 7 4.63 -0.28 12.68
N LEU A 8 3.34 -0.29 12.31
CA LEU A 8 2.50 -1.48 12.42
C LEU A 8 3.10 -2.65 11.62
N ILE A 9 3.41 -2.45 10.34
CA ILE A 9 3.99 -3.51 9.49
C ILE A 9 5.29 -4.04 10.10
N ARG A 10 6.15 -3.15 10.59
CA ARG A 10 7.42 -3.52 11.24
C ARG A 10 7.26 -4.30 12.54
N SER A 11 6.13 -4.11 13.22
CA SER A 11 5.81 -4.81 14.48
C SER A 11 5.21 -6.21 14.27
N LEU A 12 4.78 -6.54 13.04
CA LEU A 12 4.22 -7.85 12.73
C LEU A 12 5.32 -8.94 12.83
N PRO A 13 5.00 -10.15 13.29
CA PRO A 13 5.96 -11.25 13.42
C PRO A 13 6.22 -11.93 12.05
N LEU A 14 6.54 -11.13 11.03
CA LEU A 14 6.84 -11.62 9.69
C LEU A 14 8.24 -12.25 9.63
N THR A 15 8.38 -13.18 8.70
CA THR A 15 9.56 -14.01 8.49
C THR A 15 9.97 -14.00 7.02
N LYS A 16 11.11 -14.61 6.69
CA LYS A 16 11.61 -14.73 5.31
C LYS A 16 10.65 -15.40 4.32
N ASP A 17 9.70 -16.19 4.85
CA ASP A 17 8.74 -16.92 4.04
C ASP A 17 7.50 -16.06 3.71
N ASP A 18 7.39 -14.88 4.31
CA ASP A 18 6.30 -13.94 4.12
C ASP A 18 6.54 -12.93 2.98
N LEU A 19 5.44 -12.37 2.50
CA LEU A 19 5.39 -11.42 1.39
C LEU A 19 4.43 -10.28 1.74
N VAL A 20 4.93 -9.05 1.66
CA VAL A 20 4.12 -7.84 1.77
C VAL A 20 3.83 -7.32 0.37
N TYR A 21 2.54 -7.24 0.03
CA TYR A 21 2.09 -6.61 -1.20
C TYR A 21 1.77 -5.14 -0.95
N LEU A 22 2.39 -4.27 -1.75
CA LEU A 22 1.97 -2.90 -1.90
C LEU A 22 1.11 -2.84 -3.17
N SER A 23 -0.16 -2.48 -3.02
CA SER A 23 -1.09 -2.35 -4.14
C SER A 23 -1.81 -1.01 -4.04
N PRO A 24 -1.99 -0.28 -5.16
CA PRO A 24 -2.82 0.90 -5.17
C PRO A 24 -4.26 0.53 -4.81
N PHE A 25 -4.93 1.41 -4.08
CA PHE A 25 -6.36 1.28 -3.86
C PHE A 25 -7.09 1.59 -5.16
N VAL A 26 -7.81 0.61 -5.70
CA VAL A 26 -8.66 0.79 -6.87
C VAL A 26 -10.11 0.90 -6.40
N PRO A 27 -10.73 2.09 -6.46
CA PRO A 27 -12.12 2.26 -6.09
C PRO A 27 -13.02 1.50 -7.07
N SER A 28 -13.95 0.71 -6.53
CA SER A 28 -15.10 0.19 -7.28
C SER A 28 -16.35 0.98 -6.89
N ASP A 29 -17.34 1.05 -7.78
CA ASP A 29 -18.57 1.82 -7.56
C ASP A 29 -19.36 1.37 -6.31
N ASP A 30 -19.21 0.10 -5.91
CA ASP A 30 -19.85 -0.47 -4.71
C ASP A 30 -18.95 -0.44 -3.46
N SER A 31 -17.80 0.22 -3.52
CA SER A 31 -16.85 0.22 -2.41
C SER A 31 -17.31 1.15 -1.27
N PRO A 32 -17.58 0.64 -0.06
CA PRO A 32 -18.00 1.48 1.08
C PRO A 32 -16.94 2.55 1.43
N TYR A 33 -15.67 2.29 1.09
CA TYR A 33 -14.58 3.25 1.28
C TYR A 33 -14.70 4.49 0.39
N VAL A 34 -15.33 4.38 -0.79
CA VAL A 34 -15.54 5.51 -1.69
C VAL A 34 -16.58 6.46 -1.11
N ASP A 35 -17.65 5.91 -0.54
CA ASP A 35 -18.70 6.70 0.10
C ASP A 35 -18.20 7.37 1.37
N ASP A 36 -17.44 6.64 2.21
CA ASP A 36 -16.80 7.20 3.40
C ASP A 36 -15.83 8.33 3.03
N ALA A 37 -15.02 8.15 1.97
CA ALA A 37 -14.10 9.17 1.49
C ALA A 37 -14.83 10.42 0.98
N ARG A 38 -15.93 10.26 0.23
CA ARG A 38 -16.78 11.37 -0.22
C ARG A 38 -17.41 12.11 0.96
N GLN A 39 -17.96 11.39 1.94
CA GLN A 39 -18.57 11.98 3.13
C GLN A 39 -17.56 12.75 3.99
N ALA A 40 -16.32 12.26 4.04
CA ALA A 40 -15.21 12.92 4.73
C ALA A 40 -14.59 14.07 3.93
N GLY A 41 -15.05 14.35 2.70
CA GLY A 41 -14.50 15.40 1.84
C GLY A 41 -13.07 15.12 1.36
N LEU A 42 -12.69 13.84 1.29
CA LEU A 42 -11.37 13.42 0.84
C LEU A 42 -11.32 13.40 -0.70
N THR A 43 -10.32 14.06 -1.25
CA THR A 43 -10.02 14.01 -2.69
C THR A 43 -9.12 12.81 -2.98
N PRO A 44 -9.49 11.92 -3.92
CA PRO A 44 -8.59 10.87 -4.39
C PRO A 44 -7.28 11.43 -4.92
N LEU A 45 -6.18 10.72 -4.68
CA LEU A 45 -4.90 11.01 -5.31
C LEU A 45 -4.98 10.71 -6.81
N ASP A 46 -4.28 11.51 -7.61
CA ASP A 46 -4.04 11.18 -9.02
C ASP A 46 -2.97 10.06 -9.15
N ASP A 47 -2.81 9.52 -10.36
CA ASP A 47 -1.89 8.40 -10.60
C ASP A 47 -0.44 8.72 -10.23
N ASP A 48 0.02 9.96 -10.47
CA ASP A 48 1.38 10.39 -10.12
C ASP A 48 1.56 10.45 -8.60
N ALA A 49 0.58 10.96 -7.86
CA ALA A 49 0.60 11.01 -6.41
C ALA A 49 0.47 9.62 -5.78
N ILE A 50 -0.30 8.71 -6.39
CA ILE A 50 -0.37 7.29 -5.99
C ILE A 50 1.02 6.63 -6.13
N ALA A 51 1.66 6.78 -7.29
CA ALA A 51 2.99 6.22 -7.54
C ALA A 51 4.05 6.80 -6.60
N ALA A 52 3.98 8.10 -6.30
CA ALA A 52 4.86 8.75 -5.33
C ALA A 52 4.65 8.21 -3.90
N GLU A 53 3.40 8.01 -3.48
CA GLU A 53 3.10 7.47 -2.15
C GLU A 53 3.54 6.00 -2.04
N GLU A 54 3.35 5.20 -3.08
CA GLU A 54 3.84 3.83 -3.12
C GLU A 54 5.37 3.77 -3.02
N ALA A 55 6.08 4.59 -3.82
CA ALA A 55 7.53 4.69 -3.76
C ALA A 55 8.01 5.08 -2.35
N ARG A 56 7.27 5.96 -1.67
CA ARG A 56 7.54 6.37 -0.28
C ARG A 56 7.39 5.22 0.71
N PHE A 57 6.32 4.42 0.60
CA PHE A 57 6.15 3.22 1.43
C PHE A 57 7.23 2.18 1.17
N LYS A 58 7.54 1.92 -0.09
CA LYS A 58 8.60 0.99 -0.50
C LYS A 58 9.96 1.42 0.05
N ALA A 59 10.31 2.70 -0.06
CA ALA A 59 11.56 3.23 0.48
C ALA A 59 11.66 3.06 2.01
N ALA A 60 10.55 3.22 2.74
CA ALA A 60 10.52 3.05 4.19
C ALA A 60 10.58 1.59 4.64
N LEU A 61 9.98 0.66 3.88
CA LEU A 61 9.87 -0.74 4.28
C LEU A 61 11.02 -1.62 3.77
N LEU A 62 11.60 -1.31 2.59
CA LEU A 62 12.65 -2.14 1.97
C LEU A 62 13.87 -2.40 2.86
N PRO A 63 14.45 -1.41 3.58
CA PRO A 63 15.61 -1.67 4.43
C PRO A 63 15.31 -2.67 5.55
N TRP A 64 14.15 -2.51 6.20
CA TRP A 64 13.69 -3.41 7.25
C TRP A 64 13.40 -4.81 6.69
N ALA A 65 12.65 -4.90 5.59
CA ALA A 65 12.29 -6.18 5.00
C ALA A 65 13.52 -6.98 4.57
N LYS A 66 14.54 -6.31 3.98
CA LYS A 66 15.84 -6.94 3.68
C LYS A 66 16.54 -7.47 4.92
N ALA A 67 16.50 -6.74 6.05
CA ALA A 67 17.16 -7.15 7.27
C ALA A 67 16.57 -8.43 7.90
N ILE A 68 15.25 -8.65 7.74
CA ILE A 68 14.55 -9.82 8.27
C ILE A 68 14.24 -10.91 7.22
N GLY A 69 14.59 -10.65 5.96
CA GLY A 69 14.37 -11.57 4.83
C GLY A 69 12.96 -11.54 4.22
N VAL A 70 12.07 -10.66 4.68
CA VAL A 70 10.71 -10.51 4.12
C VAL A 70 10.77 -9.96 2.69
N ARG A 71 9.93 -10.48 1.81
CA ARG A 71 9.79 -9.97 0.44
C ARG A 71 8.77 -8.85 0.39
N ILE A 72 9.04 -7.83 -0.42
CA ILE A 72 8.08 -6.78 -0.77
C ILE A 72 7.86 -6.83 -2.28
N SER A 73 6.60 -6.90 -2.70
CA SER A 73 6.21 -6.89 -4.11
C SER A 73 5.19 -5.79 -4.36
N HIS A 74 5.28 -5.17 -5.53
CA HIS A 74 4.23 -4.32 -6.06
C HIS A 74 3.21 -5.19 -6.77
N TYR A 75 1.93 -4.99 -6.48
CA TYR A 75 0.82 -5.64 -7.18
C TYR A 75 -0.14 -4.58 -7.71
N ASP A 76 -0.05 -4.28 -9.00
CA ASP A 76 -1.05 -3.44 -9.68
C ASP A 76 -2.14 -4.34 -10.27
N VAL A 77 -3.31 -4.35 -9.62
CA VAL A 77 -4.46 -5.15 -10.09
C VAL A 77 -4.98 -4.66 -11.45
N ARG A 78 -4.61 -3.45 -11.90
CA ARG A 78 -4.99 -2.90 -13.21
C ARG A 78 -4.29 -3.58 -14.38
N GLU A 79 -3.18 -4.30 -14.14
CA GLU A 79 -2.40 -4.98 -15.19
C GLU A 79 -3.11 -6.21 -15.81
N PHE A 80 -4.27 -6.64 -15.29
CA PHE A 80 -4.97 -7.85 -15.73
C PHE A 80 -6.29 -7.61 -16.48
N ILE A 81 -6.59 -6.38 -16.92
CA ILE A 81 -7.77 -6.13 -17.76
C ILE A 81 -7.43 -6.44 -19.23
N TYR A 82 -7.98 -7.55 -19.74
CA TYR A 82 -7.97 -7.93 -21.16
C TYR A 82 -9.13 -7.30 -21.92
#